data_AF-A0A659SBF9-F1
#
_entry.id   AF-A0A659SBF9-F1
#
_cell.length_a   1.000
_cell.length_b   1.000
_cell.length_c   1.000
_cell.angle_alpha   90.00
_cell.angle_beta   90.00
_cell.angle_gamma   90.00
#
_symmetry.space_group_name_H-M   'P 1'
#
loop_
_entity.id
_entity.type
_entity.pdbx_description
1 polymer ?
#
loop_
_entity_poly.entity_id
_entity_poly.type
_entity_poly.pdbx_seq_one_letter_code
_entity_poly.pdbx_strand_id
1 'polypeptide(L)'
;MLENLNNSLFNFINATPDSAQWTISLAIFIAKDLINIVPLLAVVLWLWGPRDRVCAQRQLIVKIGIALIISLAVSWTMGHLFPHDRPFVDHIGYNFLHHAADDSFPSDHGTVIFTFALAILFWHRLWSGIVMMEIAIT
;
A
#
# COMPACT_ATOMS: atom_id res chain seq x y z
N MET A 1 -16.25 11.24 -17.96
CA MET A 1 -17.11 10.21 -17.33
C MET A 1 -16.37 9.46 -16.24
N LEU A 2 -15.21 8.87 -16.53
CA LEU A 2 -14.38 8.20 -15.51
C LEU A 2 -13.91 9.15 -14.40
N GLU A 3 -13.49 10.37 -14.74
CA GLU A 3 -13.08 11.35 -13.73
C GLU A 3 -14.22 11.75 -12.77
N ASN A 4 -15.43 11.93 -13.29
CA ASN A 4 -16.59 12.22 -12.44
C ASN A 4 -16.91 11.05 -11.51
N LEU A 5 -16.75 9.80 -11.98
CA LEU A 5 -16.91 8.62 -11.14
C LEU A 5 -15.82 8.57 -10.06
N ASN A 6 -14.56 8.81 -10.43
CA ASN A 6 -13.42 8.86 -9.52
C ASN A 6 -13.66 9.89 -8.40
N ASN A 7 -14.01 11.13 -8.76
CA ASN A 7 -14.32 12.19 -7.80
C ASN A 7 -15.57 11.88 -6.96
N SER A 8 -16.58 11.21 -7.53
CA SER A 8 -17.76 10.79 -6.75
C SER A 8 -17.42 9.74 -5.70
N LEU A 9 -16.58 8.75 -6.05
CA LEU A 9 -16.11 7.72 -5.13
C LEU A 9 -15.19 8.33 -4.07
N PHE A 10 -14.28 9.22 -4.46
CA PHE A 10 -13.43 9.94 -3.52
C PHE A 10 -14.27 10.72 -2.50
N ASN A 11 -15.23 11.54 -2.96
CA ASN A 11 -16.09 12.31 -2.05
C ASN A 11 -16.98 11.43 -1.17
N PHE A 12 -17.34 10.23 -1.63
CA PHE A 12 -18.11 9.26 -0.84
C PHE A 12 -17.33 8.73 0.37
N ILE A 13 -16.00 8.59 0.25
CA ILE A 13 -15.14 8.06 1.32
C ILE A 13 -14.32 9.14 2.04
N ASN A 14 -14.20 10.34 1.47
CA ASN A 14 -13.40 11.42 2.03
C ASN A 14 -14.02 11.92 3.34
N ALA A 15 -13.23 11.97 4.40
CA ALA A 15 -13.66 12.53 5.68
C ALA A 15 -13.92 14.03 5.55
N THR A 16 -14.77 14.55 6.42
CA THR A 16 -15.04 15.99 6.59
C THR A 16 -14.61 16.45 7.99
N PRO A 17 -14.50 17.76 8.26
CA PRO A 17 -14.23 18.26 9.61
C PRO A 17 -15.26 17.82 10.66
N ASP A 18 -16.47 17.46 10.24
CA ASP A 18 -17.54 16.95 11.11
C ASP A 18 -17.45 15.42 11.35
N SER A 19 -16.53 14.73 10.66
CA SER A 19 -16.33 13.29 10.83
C SER A 19 -15.77 12.98 12.22
N ALA A 20 -16.14 11.82 12.77
CA ALA A 20 -15.72 11.44 14.11
C ALA A 20 -14.19 11.36 14.22
N GLN A 21 -13.59 12.06 15.19
CA GLN A 21 -12.12 12.16 15.31
C GLN A 21 -11.41 10.80 15.36
N TRP A 22 -12.06 9.78 15.95
CA TRP A 22 -11.50 8.44 16.04
C TRP A 22 -11.40 7.73 14.67
N THR A 23 -12.32 8.00 13.73
CA THR A 23 -12.24 7.40 12.38
C THR A 23 -11.11 8.03 11.58
N ILE A 24 -10.93 9.35 11.68
CA ILE A 24 -9.79 10.06 11.07
C ILE A 24 -8.48 9.53 11.65
N SER A 25 -8.41 9.40 12.98
CA SER A 25 -7.21 8.89 13.66
C SER A 25 -6.90 7.45 13.26
N LEU A 26 -7.92 6.60 13.13
CA LEU A 26 -7.78 5.23 12.66
C LEU A 26 -7.30 5.17 11.19
N ALA A 27 -7.88 5.98 10.30
CA ALA A 27 -7.46 6.06 8.91
C ALA A 27 -6.01 6.54 8.77
N ILE A 28 -5.59 7.52 9.58
CA ILE A 28 -4.19 7.98 9.63
C ILE A 28 -3.27 6.86 10.11
N PHE A 29 -3.65 6.14 11.17
CA PHE A 29 -2.88 5.00 11.67
C PHE A 29 -2.72 3.91 10.60
N ILE A 30 -3.80 3.56 9.90
CA ILE A 30 -3.76 2.60 8.80
C ILE A 30 -2.84 3.09 7.68
N ALA A 31 -3.02 4.33 7.22
CA ALA A 31 -2.26 4.88 6.10
C ALA A 31 -0.76 5.04 6.41
N LYS A 32 -0.41 5.39 7.67
CA LYS A 32 0.96 5.76 8.05
C LYS A 32 1.72 4.66 8.78
N ASP A 33 1.06 3.94 9.67
CA ASP A 33 1.73 3.04 10.62
C ASP A 33 1.61 1.57 10.21
N LEU A 34 0.45 1.15 9.68
CA LEU A 34 0.20 -0.26 9.32
C LEU A 34 1.13 -0.78 8.22
N ILE A 35 1.53 0.09 7.28
CA ILE A 35 2.46 -0.23 6.19
C ILE A 35 3.81 -0.78 6.71
N ASN A 36 4.20 -0.44 7.95
CA ASN A 36 5.43 -0.94 8.57
C ASN A 36 5.43 -2.46 8.81
N ILE A 37 4.29 -3.14 8.65
CA ILE A 37 4.22 -4.60 8.67
C ILE A 37 5.10 -5.23 7.57
N VAL A 38 5.24 -4.57 6.42
CA VAL A 38 6.04 -5.06 5.28
C VAL A 38 7.52 -5.21 5.64
N PRO A 39 8.25 -4.14 6.04
CA PRO A 39 9.66 -4.27 6.44
C PRO A 39 9.81 -5.12 7.71
N LEU A 40 8.87 -5.03 8.67
CA LEU A 40 8.93 -5.84 9.88
C LEU A 40 8.90 -7.34 9.57
N LEU A 41 7.94 -7.79 8.75
CA LEU A 41 7.84 -9.20 8.35
C LEU A 41 9.03 -9.63 7.50
N ALA A 42 9.54 -8.76 6.62
CA ALA A 42 10.75 -9.05 5.85
C ALA A 42 11.95 -9.34 6.78
N VAL A 43 12.16 -8.50 7.79
CA VAL A 43 13.22 -8.69 8.80
C VAL A 43 12.99 -9.96 9.62
N VAL A 44 11.76 -10.20 10.08
CA VAL A 44 11.42 -11.39 10.87
C VAL A 44 11.70 -12.67 10.07
N LEU A 45 11.23 -12.74 8.83
CA LEU A 45 11.43 -13.90 7.95
C LEU A 45 12.90 -14.08 7.53
N TRP A 46 13.68 -12.99 7.47
CA TRP A 46 15.10 -13.06 7.13
C TRP A 46 15.97 -13.62 8.27
N LEU A 47 15.67 -13.20 9.50
CA LEU A 47 16.49 -13.46 10.68
C LEU A 47 16.03 -14.69 11.49
N TRP A 48 14.73 -15.05 11.44
CA TRP A 48 14.18 -16.15 12.24
C TRP A 48 13.50 -17.24 11.41
N GLY A 49 13.73 -18.49 11.81
CA GLY A 49 13.02 -19.66 11.32
C GLY A 49 13.68 -20.98 11.72
N PRO A 50 12.97 -22.12 11.60
CA PRO A 50 13.57 -23.44 11.73
C PRO A 50 14.75 -23.61 10.74
N ARG A 51 15.85 -24.24 11.15
CA ARG A 51 17.09 -24.33 10.35
C ARG A 51 16.86 -24.90 8.94
N ASP A 52 15.90 -25.80 8.79
CA ASP A 52 15.47 -26.38 7.52
C ASP A 52 14.72 -25.39 6.60
N ARG A 53 14.17 -24.31 7.15
CA ARG A 53 13.32 -23.33 6.42
C ARG A 53 13.96 -21.96 6.22
N VAL A 54 14.98 -21.59 7.00
CA VAL A 54 15.61 -20.26 6.91
C VAL A 54 16.10 -19.95 5.49
N CYS A 55 16.68 -20.93 4.79
CA CYS A 55 17.13 -20.73 3.41
C CYS A 55 15.96 -20.39 2.46
N ALA A 56 14.85 -21.12 2.57
CA ALA A 56 13.65 -20.88 1.78
C ALA A 56 12.98 -19.53 2.11
N GLN A 57 12.96 -19.12 3.38
CA GLN A 57 12.44 -17.80 3.79
C GLN A 57 13.29 -16.65 3.22
N ARG A 58 14.62 -16.78 3.23
CA ARG A 58 15.50 -15.77 2.62
C ARG A 58 15.30 -15.69 1.10
N GLN A 59 15.16 -16.83 0.42
CA GLN A 59 14.81 -16.85 -1.01
C GLN A 59 13.46 -16.18 -1.27
N LEU A 60 12.46 -16.39 -0.42
CA LEU A 60 11.17 -15.71 -0.49
C LEU A 60 11.34 -14.18 -0.37
N ILE A 61 12.08 -13.70 0.63
CA ILE A 61 12.31 -12.25 0.82
C ILE A 61 13.07 -11.63 -0.37
N VAL A 62 14.05 -12.33 -0.94
CA VAL A 62 14.73 -11.86 -2.16
C VAL A 62 13.75 -11.75 -3.33
N LYS A 63 12.88 -12.74 -3.55
CA LYS A 63 11.83 -12.69 -4.59
C LYS A 63 10.87 -11.53 -4.38
N ILE A 64 10.44 -11.31 -3.13
CA ILE A 64 9.59 -10.17 -2.76
C ILE A 64 10.31 -8.85 -3.06
N GLY A 65 11.59 -8.73 -2.68
CA GLY A 65 12.38 -7.53 -2.96
C GLY A 65 12.49 -7.24 -4.45
N ILE A 66 12.73 -8.27 -5.28
CA ILE A 66 12.74 -8.12 -6.74
C ILE A 66 11.36 -7.70 -7.27
N ALA A 67 10.29 -8.32 -6.77
CA ALA A 67 8.92 -7.97 -7.17
C ALA A 67 8.58 -6.52 -6.83
N LEU A 68 8.97 -6.04 -5.64
CA LEU A 68 8.77 -4.65 -5.21
C LEU A 68 9.56 -3.65 -6.06
N ILE A 69 10.81 -3.97 -6.40
CA ILE A 69 11.61 -3.13 -7.29
C ILE A 69 10.94 -3.00 -8.65
N ILE A 70 10.49 -4.12 -9.22
CA ILE A 70 9.81 -4.14 -10.52
C ILE A 70 8.49 -3.38 -10.43
N SER A 71 7.67 -3.61 -9.40
CA SER A 71 6.35 -2.98 -9.26
C SER A 71 6.47 -1.47 -9.09
N LEU A 72 7.43 -0.99 -8.29
CA LEU A 72 7.69 0.43 -8.11
C LEU A 72 8.28 1.08 -9.36
N ALA A 73 9.15 0.39 -10.09
CA ALA A 73 9.65 0.90 -11.38
C ALA A 73 8.52 1.06 -12.40
N VAL A 74 7.57 0.12 -12.42
CA VAL A 74 6.36 0.23 -13.25
C VAL A 74 5.46 1.37 -12.76
N SER A 75 5.22 1.49 -11.44
CA SER A 75 4.45 2.60 -10.84
C SER A 75 5.03 3.95 -11.25
N TRP A 76 6.33 4.13 -11.04
CA TRP A 76 7.06 5.36 -11.39
C TRP A 76 6.96 5.68 -12.88
N THR A 77 7.13 4.67 -13.75
CA THR A 77 7.00 4.85 -15.20
C THR A 77 5.58 5.25 -15.59
N MET A 78 4.57 4.64 -14.97
CA MET A 78 3.16 4.99 -15.21
C MET A 78 2.83 6.40 -14.73
N GLY A 79 3.34 6.85 -13.58
CA GLY A 79 3.16 8.23 -13.12
C GLY A 79 3.72 9.25 -14.11
N HIS A 80 4.88 8.96 -14.71
CA HIS A 80 5.47 9.85 -15.72
C HIS A 80 4.72 9.82 -17.06
N LEU A 81 4.19 8.67 -17.46
CA LEU A 81 3.45 8.52 -18.72
C LEU A 81 2.02 9.05 -18.61
N PHE A 82 1.42 8.98 -17.43
CA PHE A 82 0.05 9.38 -17.13
C PHE A 82 -0.01 10.21 -15.85
N PRO A 83 0.58 11.43 -15.83
CA PRO A 83 0.56 12.28 -14.64
C PRO A 83 -0.87 12.56 -14.22
N HIS A 84 -1.11 12.51 -12.91
CA HIS A 84 -2.43 12.77 -12.35
C HIS A 84 -2.28 13.44 -10.99
N ASP A 85 -2.78 14.67 -10.88
CA ASP A 85 -2.75 15.42 -9.64
C ASP A 85 -3.51 14.71 -8.53
N ARG A 86 -3.07 14.93 -7.28
CA ARG A 86 -3.77 14.42 -6.10
C ARG A 86 -4.99 15.28 -5.81
N PRO A 87 -6.05 14.72 -5.21
CA PRO A 87 -7.27 15.47 -4.92
C PRO A 87 -7.04 16.80 -4.20
N PHE A 88 -6.10 16.85 -3.25
CA PHE A 88 -5.82 18.09 -2.50
C PHE A 88 -5.12 19.18 -3.34
N VAL A 89 -4.40 18.81 -4.40
CA VAL A 89 -3.76 19.75 -5.34
C VAL A 89 -4.86 20.46 -6.15
N ASP A 90 -5.87 19.71 -6.56
CA ASP A 90 -7.06 20.22 -7.25
C ASP A 90 -8.11 20.85 -6.31
N HIS A 91 -7.80 20.97 -5.01
CA HIS A 91 -8.71 21.46 -3.97
C HIS A 91 -10.03 20.66 -3.86
N ILE A 92 -9.96 19.35 -4.09
CA ILE A 92 -11.08 18.40 -3.98
C ILE A 92 -11.04 17.72 -2.60
N GLY A 93 -12.13 17.85 -1.86
CA GLY A 93 -12.31 17.27 -0.51
C GLY A 93 -11.38 17.86 0.53
N TYR A 94 -11.24 17.16 1.66
CA TYR A 94 -10.40 17.55 2.79
C TYR A 94 -9.17 16.66 2.89
N ASN A 95 -8.04 17.27 3.26
CA ASN A 95 -6.79 16.57 3.51
C ASN A 95 -6.41 16.64 4.99
N PHE A 96 -6.47 15.50 5.68
CA PHE A 96 -6.10 15.37 7.10
C PHE A 96 -4.69 14.81 7.32
N LEU A 97 -4.00 14.38 6.26
CA LEU A 97 -2.66 13.83 6.31
C LEU A 97 -1.76 14.56 5.31
N HIS A 98 -0.86 15.39 5.82
CA HIS A 98 0.05 16.14 4.97
C HIS A 98 0.88 15.20 4.07
N HIS A 99 0.93 15.52 2.79
CA HIS A 99 1.60 14.73 1.76
C HIS A 99 2.20 15.63 0.69
N ALA A 100 3.21 15.13 -0.02
CA ALA A 100 3.82 15.84 -1.13
C ALA A 100 2.85 15.94 -2.32
N ALA A 101 2.99 17.00 -3.13
CA ALA A 101 2.25 17.18 -4.37
C ALA A 101 2.94 16.43 -5.53
N ASP A 102 3.07 15.12 -5.38
CA ASP A 102 3.53 14.18 -6.40
C ASP A 102 2.33 13.46 -7.06
N ASP A 103 2.61 12.64 -8.08
CA ASP A 103 1.56 11.93 -8.81
C ASP A 103 0.70 11.04 -7.89
N SER A 104 -0.60 11.03 -8.18
CA SER A 104 -1.59 10.21 -7.47
C SER A 104 -1.71 8.80 -8.03
N PHE A 105 -1.31 8.61 -9.30
CA PHE A 105 -1.49 7.37 -10.04
C PHE A 105 -0.17 6.83 -10.61
N PRO A 106 0.11 5.52 -10.42
CA PRO A 106 -0.49 4.63 -9.43
C PRO A 106 -0.09 5.01 -8.00
N SER A 107 -0.79 4.45 -7.00
CA SER A 107 -0.42 4.66 -5.60
C SER A 107 0.85 3.89 -5.25
N ASP A 108 1.89 4.56 -4.74
CA ASP A 108 3.09 3.89 -4.24
C ASP A 108 2.82 3.03 -3.00
N HIS A 109 2.05 3.56 -2.04
CA HIS A 109 1.65 2.79 -0.83
C HIS A 109 0.87 1.53 -1.22
N GLY A 110 -0.14 1.68 -2.10
CA GLY A 110 -0.90 0.55 -2.62
C GLY A 110 0.00 -0.45 -3.35
N THR A 111 0.89 0.04 -4.21
CA THR A 111 1.85 -0.79 -4.96
C THR A 111 2.70 -1.65 -4.03
N VAL A 112 3.21 -1.09 -2.93
CA VAL A 112 4.05 -1.83 -1.98
C VAL A 112 3.24 -2.90 -1.24
N ILE A 113 2.11 -2.53 -0.62
CA ILE A 113 1.37 -3.46 0.25
C ILE A 113 0.71 -4.59 -0.55
N PHE A 114 0.14 -4.30 -1.73
CA PHE A 114 -0.46 -5.34 -2.57
C PHE A 114 0.59 -6.27 -3.20
N THR A 115 1.74 -5.74 -3.63
CA THR A 115 2.84 -6.59 -4.14
C THR A 115 3.34 -7.53 -3.05
N PHE A 116 3.51 -7.02 -1.84
CA PHE A 116 3.90 -7.85 -0.70
C PHE A 116 2.84 -8.92 -0.38
N ALA A 117 1.57 -8.52 -0.28
CA ALA A 117 0.47 -9.43 0.04
C ALA A 117 0.30 -10.55 -1.00
N LEU A 118 0.31 -10.22 -2.29
CA LEU A 118 0.25 -11.20 -3.38
C LEU A 118 1.47 -12.12 -3.39
N ALA A 119 2.66 -11.60 -3.12
CA ALA A 119 3.86 -12.42 -3.04
C ALA A 119 3.79 -13.43 -1.87
N ILE A 120 3.27 -13.04 -0.70
CA ILE A 120 3.02 -13.96 0.41
C ILE A 120 1.92 -14.97 0.05
N LEU A 121 0.87 -14.54 -0.65
CA LEU A 121 -0.21 -15.41 -1.11
C LEU A 121 0.27 -16.51 -2.06
N PHE A 122 1.12 -16.16 -3.03
CA PHE A 122 1.58 -17.10 -4.06
C PHE A 122 2.85 -17.86 -3.68
N TRP A 123 3.74 -17.30 -2.85
CA TRP A 123 5.06 -17.89 -2.59
C TRP A 123 5.31 -18.32 -1.15
N HIS A 124 4.37 -18.07 -0.22
CA HIS A 124 4.48 -18.52 1.17
C HIS A 124 3.35 -19.50 1.53
N ARG A 125 2.37 -19.07 2.33
CA ARG A 125 1.23 -19.89 2.76
C ARG A 125 -0.06 -19.16 2.44
N LEU A 126 -1.02 -19.88 1.88
CA LEU A 126 -2.30 -19.32 1.46
C LEU A 126 -2.97 -18.51 2.58
N TRP A 127 -3.10 -19.07 3.78
CA TRP A 127 -3.75 -18.38 4.90
C TRP A 127 -3.02 -17.08 5.28
N SER A 128 -1.69 -17.06 5.29
CA SER A 128 -0.93 -15.84 5.61
C SER A 128 -1.06 -14.81 4.51
N GLY A 129 -1.18 -15.25 3.25
CA GLY A 129 -1.44 -14.37 2.13
C GLY A 129 -2.83 -13.75 2.18
N ILE A 130 -3.85 -14.53 2.54
CA ILE A 130 -5.22 -14.01 2.75
C ILE A 130 -5.20 -12.94 3.84
N VAL A 131 -4.55 -13.20 4.98
CA VAL A 131 -4.42 -12.18 6.04
C VAL A 131 -3.71 -10.93 5.54
N MET A 132 -2.64 -11.05 4.74
CA MET A 132 -1.97 -9.89 4.17
C MET A 132 -2.83 -9.15 3.13
N MET A 133 -3.68 -9.86 2.39
CA MET A 133 -4.61 -9.24 1.43
C MET A 133 -5.69 -8.45 2.15
N GLU A 134 -6.24 -8.96 3.25
CA GLU A 134 -7.18 -8.19 4.08
C GLU A 134 -6.52 -6.91 4.61
N ILE A 135 -5.28 -7.00 5.10
CA ILE A 135 -4.51 -5.83 5.56
C ILE A 135 -4.21 -4.85 4.41
N ALA A 136 -4.01 -5.34 3.18
CA ALA A 136 -3.76 -4.48 2.03
C ALA A 136 -5.01 -3.70 1.59
N ILE A 137 -6.20 -4.18 1.92
CA ILE A 137 -7.48 -3.58 1.55
C ILE A 137 -7.92 -2.51 2.56
N THR A 138 -7.51 -2.63 3.83
CA THR A 138 -7.82 -1.66 4.89
C THR A 138 -7.02 -0.38 4.75
#